data_AF-A0A1M4V9X1-F1
#
_entry.id   AF-A0A1M4V9X1-F1
#
_cell.length_a   1.000
_cell.length_b   1.000
_cell.length_c   1.000
_cell.angle_alpha   90.00
_cell.angle_beta   90.00
_cell.angle_gamma   90.00
#
_symmetry.space_group_name_H-M   'P 1'
#
loop_
_entity.id
_entity.type
_entity.pdbx_description
1 polymer ?
#
loop_
_entity_poly.entity_id
_entity_poly.type
_entity_poly.pdbx_seq_one_letter_code
_entity_poly.pdbx_strand_id
1 'polypeptide(L)'
;MSNNLDSIIVELVVTACQAEANNIWMQGGLEISLNNEKPYTDSDIIDIDEFLKSLEQDGEFFIFSCHCGLPECSGWELGIQVLHLEENIKWTNPNNGKTWCFSKQKITNDLINIREEIANYKQFFSQKDIAYVGVGYNW
;
A
#
# COMPACT_ATOMS: atom_id res chain seq x y z
N MET A 1 12.42 7.76 27.74
CA MET A 1 12.79 7.91 26.32
C MET A 1 11.55 8.39 25.61
N SER A 2 11.56 9.59 25.03
CA SER A 2 10.47 10.00 24.15
C SER A 2 10.61 9.18 22.87
N ASN A 3 9.91 8.05 22.79
CA ASN A 3 9.88 7.24 21.59
C ASN A 3 9.11 8.04 20.54
N ASN A 4 9.83 8.81 19.72
CA ASN A 4 9.25 9.39 18.52
C ASN A 4 8.81 8.22 17.64
N LEU A 5 7.55 8.21 17.25
CA LEU A 5 7.03 7.26 16.28
C LEU A 5 7.68 7.54 14.91
N ASP A 6 7.90 6.48 14.16
CA ASP A 6 8.25 6.56 12.75
C ASP A 6 7.07 7.15 11.95
N SER A 7 7.37 7.79 10.81
CA SER A 7 6.32 8.23 9.89
C SER A 7 5.94 7.12 8.92
N ILE A 8 4.64 7.02 8.66
CA ILE A 8 4.08 6.20 7.58
C ILE A 8 3.14 7.09 6.75
N ILE A 9 3.29 6.98 5.43
CA ILE A 9 2.43 7.63 4.46
C ILE A 9 1.92 6.53 3.54
N VAL A 10 0.61 6.44 3.42
CA VAL A 10 -0.05 5.63 2.39
C VAL A 10 -0.68 6.60 1.42
N GLU A 11 -0.44 6.43 0.13
CA GLU A 11 -0.95 7.32 -0.90
C GLU A 11 -1.53 6.55 -2.09
N LEU A 12 -2.50 7.18 -2.75
CA LEU A 12 -3.07 6.68 -4.00
C LEU A 12 -2.23 7.20 -5.16
N VAL A 13 -1.69 6.28 -5.96
CA VAL A 13 -1.08 6.61 -7.24
C VAL A 13 -2.07 6.27 -8.35
N VAL A 14 -2.35 7.26 -9.20
CA VAL A 14 -3.22 7.09 -10.36
C VAL A 14 -2.40 7.32 -11.63
N THR A 15 -2.38 6.32 -12.51
CA THR A 15 -1.61 6.33 -13.76
C THR A 15 -2.55 6.27 -14.96
N ALA A 16 -2.28 7.07 -15.99
CA ALA A 16 -2.95 6.94 -17.28
C ALA A 16 -2.26 5.84 -18.10
N CYS A 17 -3.04 4.91 -18.62
CA CYS A 17 -2.56 3.75 -19.35
C CYS A 17 -3.15 3.71 -20.76
N GLN A 18 -2.38 3.19 -21.70
CA GLN A 18 -2.79 3.05 -23.09
C GLN A 18 -2.20 1.79 -23.70
N ALA A 19 -3.03 0.97 -24.34
CA ALA A 19 -2.58 -0.17 -25.14
C ALA A 19 -2.60 0.15 -26.65
N GLU A 20 -3.62 0.89 -27.09
CA GLU A 20 -3.83 1.29 -28.48
C GLU A 20 -4.43 2.71 -28.53
N ALA A 21 -4.48 3.33 -29.71
CA ALA A 21 -4.94 4.72 -29.89
C ALA A 21 -6.30 5.02 -29.22
N ASN A 22 -7.22 4.05 -29.20
CA ASN A 22 -8.57 4.20 -28.64
C ASN A 22 -8.80 3.39 -27.36
N ASN A 23 -7.75 2.81 -26.78
CA ASN A 23 -7.85 2.01 -25.55
C ASN A 23 -7.04 2.68 -24.45
N ILE A 24 -7.68 3.66 -23.80
CA ILE A 24 -7.13 4.47 -22.72
C ILE A 24 -7.95 4.20 -21.45
N TRP A 25 -7.26 3.94 -20.35
CA TRP A 25 -7.87 3.79 -19.03
C TRP A 25 -6.98 4.43 -17.98
N MET A 26 -7.53 4.59 -16.78
CA MET A 26 -6.78 5.01 -15.60
C MET A 26 -6.62 3.81 -14.68
N GLN A 27 -5.43 3.64 -14.13
CA GLN A 27 -5.13 2.58 -13.16
C GLN A 27 -4.76 3.18 -11.82
N GLY A 28 -5.27 2.61 -10.73
CA GLY A 28 -4.92 2.98 -9.36
C GLY A 28 -4.00 1.95 -8.68
N GLY A 29 -3.12 2.42 -7.81
CA GLY A 29 -2.30 1.60 -6.92
C GLY A 29 -2.03 2.31 -5.60
N LEU A 30 -1.60 1.58 -4.58
CA LEU A 30 -1.08 2.17 -3.35
C LEU A 30 0.42 2.33 -3.43
N GLU A 31 0.94 3.39 -2.81
CA GLU A 31 2.34 3.48 -2.40
C GLU A 31 2.43 3.67 -0.88
N ILE A 32 3.47 3.08 -0.28
CA ILE A 32 3.77 3.19 1.14
C ILE A 32 5.19 3.72 1.31
N SER A 33 5.32 4.81 2.05
CA SER A 33 6.60 5.37 2.47
C SER A 33 6.73 5.32 3.99
N LEU A 34 7.87 4.80 4.47
CA LEU A 34 8.25 4.75 5.89
C LEU A 34 9.42 5.70 6.11
N ASN A 35 9.28 6.69 7.00
CA ASN A 35 10.29 7.74 7.20
C ASN A 35 10.71 8.43 5.88
N ASN A 36 9.74 8.64 4.98
CA ASN A 36 9.92 9.20 3.63
C ASN A 36 10.74 8.34 2.66
N GLU A 37 10.91 7.05 2.95
CA GLU A 37 11.58 6.09 2.07
C GLU A 37 10.64 4.93 1.72
N LYS A 38 10.64 4.46 0.48
CA LYS A 38 9.97 3.20 0.11
C LYS A 38 10.77 2.03 0.72
N PRO A 39 10.14 1.13 1.50
CA PRO A 39 10.84 -0.03 2.05
C PRO A 39 11.00 -1.18 1.04
N TYR A 40 10.52 -0.98 -0.20
CA TYR A 40 10.51 -1.91 -1.33
C TYR A 40 11.05 -1.23 -2.59
N THR A 41 11.26 -1.99 -3.66
CA THR A 41 11.81 -1.48 -4.94
C THR A 41 10.71 -0.99 -5.88
N ASP A 42 11.02 -0.14 -6.86
CA ASP A 42 10.01 0.38 -7.81
C ASP A 42 9.34 -0.71 -8.67
N SER A 43 9.94 -1.90 -8.75
CA SER A 43 9.37 -3.07 -9.42
C SER A 43 8.44 -3.92 -8.54
N ASP A 44 8.36 -3.61 -7.24
CA ASP A 44 7.50 -4.31 -6.31
C ASP A 44 6.09 -3.72 -6.31
N ILE A 45 5.13 -4.58 -5.97
CA ILE A 45 3.74 -4.25 -5.74
C ILE A 45 3.42 -4.34 -4.26
N ILE A 46 2.39 -3.61 -3.84
CA ILE A 46 1.75 -3.79 -2.54
C ILE A 46 0.58 -4.75 -2.73
N ASP A 47 0.62 -5.87 -2.01
CA ASP A 47 -0.54 -6.72 -1.85
C ASP A 47 -1.50 -6.03 -0.86
N ILE A 48 -2.57 -5.47 -1.41
CA ILE A 48 -3.53 -4.66 -0.64
C ILE A 48 -4.27 -5.53 0.38
N ASP A 49 -4.58 -6.79 0.06
CA ASP A 49 -5.32 -7.66 0.97
C ASP A 49 -4.44 -8.04 2.16
N GLU A 50 -3.17 -8.39 1.92
CA GLU A 50 -2.20 -8.64 2.99
C GLU A 50 -1.90 -7.37 3.81
N PHE A 51 -1.77 -6.22 3.14
CA PHE A 51 -1.60 -4.93 3.81
C PHE A 51 -2.75 -4.64 4.77
N LEU A 52 -4.02 -4.76 4.34
CA LEU A 52 -5.17 -4.48 5.18
C LEU A 52 -5.29 -5.45 6.36
N LYS A 53 -5.05 -6.76 6.12
CA LYS A 53 -5.02 -7.74 7.22
C LYS A 53 -3.94 -7.38 8.24
N SER A 54 -2.78 -6.89 7.80
CA SER A 54 -1.69 -6.44 8.66
C SER A 54 -2.04 -5.21 9.52
N LEU A 55 -3.17 -4.54 9.25
CA LEU A 55 -3.67 -3.43 10.07
C LEU A 55 -4.73 -3.88 11.08
N GLU A 56 -5.15 -5.13 11.06
CA GLU A 56 -6.21 -5.67 11.90
C GLU A 56 -5.73 -6.74 12.88
N GLN A 57 -4.65 -7.44 12.56
CA GLN A 57 -4.16 -8.59 13.31
C GLN A 57 -2.64 -8.67 13.41
N ASP A 58 -2.17 -9.18 14.54
CA ASP A 58 -0.78 -9.60 14.71
C ASP A 58 -0.45 -10.78 13.78
N GLY A 59 0.80 -10.88 13.35
CA GLY A 59 1.26 -12.01 12.55
C GLY A 59 2.29 -11.65 11.49
N GLU A 60 2.42 -12.51 10.50
CA GLU A 60 3.32 -12.36 9.36
C GLU A 60 2.52 -12.11 8.08
N PHE A 61 2.89 -11.08 7.33
CA PHE A 61 2.17 -10.65 6.13
C PHE A 61 3.11 -10.35 4.97
N PHE A 62 2.81 -10.87 3.78
CA PHE A 62 3.55 -10.56 2.56
C PHE A 62 2.99 -9.29 1.90
N ILE A 63 3.16 -8.17 2.59
CA ILE A 63 2.64 -6.84 2.18
C ILE A 63 3.28 -6.37 0.87
N PHE A 64 4.55 -6.69 0.66
CA PHE A 64 5.31 -6.32 -0.53
C PHE A 64 5.65 -7.59 -1.32
N SER A 65 5.52 -7.52 -2.63
CA SER A 65 5.80 -8.64 -3.53
C SER A 65 6.39 -8.17 -4.84
N CYS A 66 7.10 -9.04 -5.56
CA CYS A 66 7.44 -8.79 -6.95
C CYS A 66 6.16 -8.56 -7.78
N HIS A 67 6.23 -7.76 -8.84
CA HIS A 67 5.12 -7.56 -9.78
C HIS A 67 4.55 -8.84 -10.40
N CYS A 68 5.30 -9.96 -10.36
CA CYS A 68 4.81 -11.27 -10.79
C CYS A 68 3.90 -11.96 -9.76
N GLY A 69 3.71 -11.37 -8.58
CA GLY A 69 2.93 -11.91 -7.46
C GLY A 69 3.70 -12.90 -6.58
N LEU A 70 4.99 -13.10 -6.81
CA LEU A 70 5.86 -13.95 -5.99
C LEU A 70 6.81 -13.09 -5.15
N PRO A 71 6.65 -13.02 -3.82
CA PRO A 71 7.47 -12.16 -2.95
C PRO A 71 8.97 -12.48 -3.01
N GLU A 72 9.31 -13.76 -3.07
CA GLU A 72 10.70 -14.25 -3.10
C GLU A 72 11.51 -13.72 -4.29
N CYS A 73 10.89 -13.44 -5.43
CA CYS A 73 11.58 -12.89 -6.61
C CYS A 73 12.20 -11.51 -6.35
N SER A 74 11.69 -10.79 -5.34
CA SER A 74 12.17 -9.47 -4.93
C SER A 74 12.87 -9.49 -3.57
N GLY A 75 13.24 -10.67 -3.06
CA GLY A 75 13.95 -10.81 -1.79
C GLY A 75 13.07 -10.73 -0.54
N TRP A 76 11.74 -10.80 -0.70
CA TRP A 76 10.79 -10.95 0.41
C TRP A 76 10.64 -12.43 0.76
N GLU A 77 11.69 -13.03 1.34
CA GLU A 77 11.70 -14.44 1.75
C GLU A 77 10.80 -14.69 2.96
N LEU A 78 10.69 -13.68 3.83
CA LEU A 78 9.85 -13.67 5.02
C LEU A 78 8.92 -12.46 4.98
N GLY A 79 7.70 -12.62 5.48
CA GLY A 79 6.73 -11.54 5.58
C GLY A 79 7.10 -10.51 6.65
N ILE A 80 6.46 -9.33 6.58
CA ILE A 80 6.55 -8.32 7.62
C ILE A 80 5.89 -8.86 8.88
N GLN A 81 6.63 -8.84 9.98
CA GLN A 81 6.13 -9.23 11.29
C GLN A 81 5.44 -8.04 11.93
N VAL A 82 4.18 -8.21 12.28
CA VAL A 82 3.30 -7.17 12.78
C VAL A 82 2.91 -7.44 14.22
N LEU A 83 3.04 -6.40 15.05
CA LEU A 83 2.58 -6.38 16.43
C LEU A 83 1.77 -5.11 16.69
N HIS A 84 0.52 -5.30 17.09
CA HIS A 84 -0.39 -4.26 17.52
C HIS A 84 -0.14 -3.92 18.99
N LEU A 85 0.30 -2.69 19.22
CA LEU A 85 0.33 -2.04 20.52
C LEU A 85 -0.89 -1.12 20.59
N GLU A 86 -1.51 -0.89 21.75
CA GLU A 86 -2.80 -0.16 21.91
C GLU A 86 -3.12 0.84 20.77
N GLU A 87 -2.36 1.94 20.67
CA GLU A 87 -2.52 3.00 19.65
C GLU A 87 -1.52 2.91 18.47
N ASN A 88 -0.58 1.97 18.49
CA ASN A 88 0.55 1.92 17.55
C ASN A 88 0.66 0.54 16.88
N ILE A 89 1.20 0.50 15.67
CA ILE A 89 1.59 -0.75 15.02
C ILE A 89 3.10 -0.76 14.91
N LYS A 90 3.69 -1.90 15.27
CA LYS A 90 5.09 -2.18 15.06
C LYS A 90 5.23 -3.16 13.92
N TRP A 91 5.98 -2.76 12.89
CA TRP A 91 6.41 -3.62 11.79
C TRP A 91 7.88 -3.94 11.93
N THR A 92 8.24 -5.22 11.83
CA THR A 92 9.63 -5.67 11.75
C THR A 92 9.82 -6.42 10.44
N ASN A 93 10.80 -6.00 9.65
CA ASN A 93 11.22 -6.70 8.45
C ASN A 93 12.34 -7.68 8.81
N PRO A 94 12.08 -8.99 8.89
CA PRO A 94 13.09 -9.97 9.24
C PRO A 94 14.18 -10.15 8.17
N ASN A 95 13.91 -9.79 6.91
CA ASN A 95 14.88 -9.92 5.80
C ASN A 95 16.06 -8.96 5.93
N ASN A 96 15.91 -7.83 6.65
CA ASN A 96 16.97 -6.83 6.83
C ASN A 96 17.10 -6.28 8.25
N GLY A 97 16.29 -6.77 9.20
CA GLY A 97 16.30 -6.37 10.61
C GLY A 97 15.72 -4.98 10.91
N LYS A 98 15.21 -4.25 9.91
CA LYS A 98 14.59 -2.93 10.14
C LYS A 98 13.28 -3.10 10.91
N THR A 99 12.97 -2.09 11.73
CA THR A 99 11.76 -2.04 12.53
C THR A 99 11.22 -0.63 12.53
N TRP A 100 9.91 -0.51 12.40
CA TRP A 100 9.18 0.76 12.43
C TRP A 100 8.02 0.66 13.41
N CYS A 101 7.74 1.74 14.12
CA CYS A 101 6.61 1.86 15.03
C CYS A 101 5.85 3.15 14.73
N PHE A 102 4.61 3.05 14.28
CA PHE A 102 3.82 4.18 13.82
C PHE A 102 2.40 4.15 14.39
N SER A 103 1.72 5.30 14.33
CA SER A 103 0.35 5.45 14.83
C SER A 103 -0.65 4.73 13.91
N LYS A 104 -1.55 3.93 14.52
CA LYS A 104 -2.69 3.31 13.81
C LYS A 104 -3.58 4.36 13.15
N GLN A 105 -3.86 5.43 13.89
CA GLN A 105 -4.78 6.48 13.46
C GLN A 105 -4.30 7.16 12.18
N LYS A 106 -2.98 7.34 12.00
CA LYS A 106 -2.43 7.95 10.79
C LYS A 106 -2.78 7.15 9.54
N ILE A 107 -2.59 5.82 9.58
CA ILE A 107 -2.87 4.92 8.46
C ILE A 107 -4.37 4.92 8.18
N THR A 108 -5.20 4.78 9.22
CA THR A 108 -6.67 4.79 9.06
C THR A 108 -7.15 6.06 8.37
N ASN A 109 -6.61 7.22 8.74
CA ASN A 109 -6.96 8.50 8.10
C ASN A 109 -6.53 8.52 6.62
N ASP A 110 -5.33 8.04 6.31
CA ASP A 110 -4.86 7.96 4.91
C ASP A 110 -5.79 7.05 4.07
N LEU A 111 -6.16 5.87 4.58
CA LEU A 111 -7.06 4.96 3.86
C LEU A 111 -8.46 5.54 3.66
N ILE A 112 -8.98 6.31 4.62
CA ILE A 112 -10.26 7.01 4.46
C ILE A 112 -10.17 8.03 3.31
N ASN A 113 -9.13 8.87 3.31
CA ASN A 113 -8.93 9.87 2.26
C ASN A 113 -8.76 9.22 0.89
N ILE A 114 -7.98 8.14 0.80
CA ILE A 114 -7.76 7.39 -0.45
C ILE A 114 -9.08 6.84 -0.99
N ARG A 115 -9.97 6.31 -0.13
CA ARG A 115 -11.28 5.81 -0.56
C ARG A 115 -12.15 6.93 -1.16
N GLU A 116 -12.11 8.12 -0.57
CA GLU A 116 -12.79 9.29 -1.12
C GLU A 116 -12.19 9.73 -2.47
N GLU A 117 -10.87 9.73 -2.59
CA GLU A 117 -10.16 10.02 -3.84
C GLU A 117 -10.53 9.03 -4.95
N ILE A 118 -10.54 7.73 -4.66
CA ILE A 118 -10.95 6.69 -5.60
C ILE A 118 -12.38 6.93 -6.08
N ALA A 119 -13.32 7.25 -5.17
CA ALA A 119 -14.71 7.54 -5.55
C ALA A 119 -14.80 8.75 -6.50
N ASN A 120 -14.06 9.82 -6.18
CA ASN A 120 -13.99 11.03 -7.00
C ASN A 120 -13.40 10.73 -8.40
N TYR A 121 -12.31 9.95 -8.47
CA TYR A 121 -11.71 9.57 -9.75
C TYR A 121 -12.62 8.68 -10.58
N LYS A 122 -13.22 7.64 -9.97
CA LYS A 122 -14.21 6.77 -10.65
C LYS A 122 -15.33 7.61 -11.26
N GLN A 123 -15.88 8.57 -10.51
CA GLN A 123 -16.93 9.48 -11.00
C GLN A 123 -16.43 10.38 -12.14
N PHE A 124 -15.26 11.01 -11.99
CA PHE A 124 -14.71 11.95 -12.95
C PHE A 124 -14.37 11.28 -14.30
N PHE A 125 -13.73 10.11 -14.29
CA PHE A 125 -13.35 9.41 -15.52
C PHE A 125 -14.55 8.77 -16.22
N SER A 126 -15.53 8.29 -15.46
CA SER A 126 -16.79 7.80 -16.04
C SER A 126 -17.54 8.87 -16.84
N GLN A 127 -17.48 10.15 -16.44
CA GLN A 127 -18.08 11.26 -17.20
C GLN A 127 -17.39 11.54 -18.54
N LYS A 128 -16.20 10.96 -18.76
CA LYS A 128 -15.38 11.14 -19.96
C LYS A 128 -15.31 9.88 -20.81
N ASP A 129 -16.13 8.88 -20.50
CA ASP A 129 -16.07 7.54 -21.11
C ASP A 129 -14.68 6.89 -20.99
N ILE A 130 -13.95 7.20 -19.91
CA ILE A 130 -12.64 6.59 -19.59
C ILE A 130 -12.84 5.61 -18.43
N ALA A 131 -12.43 4.36 -18.61
CA ALA A 131 -12.47 3.35 -17.56
C ALA A 131 -11.44 3.65 -16.46
N TYR A 132 -11.83 3.42 -15.20
CA TYR A 132 -10.90 3.42 -14.05
C TYR A 132 -10.79 1.98 -13.52
N VAL A 133 -9.62 1.38 -13.72
CA VAL A 133 -9.25 0.05 -13.23
C VAL A 133 -8.63 0.26 -11.84
N GLY A 134 -9.42 -0.07 -10.81
CA GLY A 134 -9.18 0.34 -9.43
C GLY A 134 -7.95 -0.25 -8.74
N VAL A 135 -7.84 0.08 -7.46
CA VAL A 135 -6.75 -0.30 -6.57
C VAL A 135 -7.02 -1.71 -6.04
N GLY A 136 -6.68 -2.74 -6.82
CA GLY A 136 -7.05 -4.13 -6.52
C GLY A 136 -8.52 -4.46 -6.78
N TYR A 137 -8.84 -5.75 -6.93
CA TYR A 137 -10.18 -6.20 -7.37
C TYR A 137 -11.29 -5.97 -6.33
N ASN A 138 -10.95 -5.66 -5.07
CA ASN A 138 -11.85 -5.65 -3.92
C ASN A 138 -11.86 -4.34 -3.09
N TRP A 139 -11.39 -3.21 -3.65
CA TRP A 139 -11.26 -1.94 -2.93
C TRP A 139 -12.06 -0.76 -3.53
#